data_AF-A0A7C1W7W5-F1
#
_entry.id   AF-A0A7C1W7W5-F1
#
_cell.length_a   1.000
_cell.length_b   1.000
_cell.length_c   1.000
_cell.angle_alpha   90.00
_cell.angle_beta   90.00
_cell.angle_gamma   90.00
#
_symmetry.space_group_name_H-M   'P 1'
#
loop_
_entity.id
_entity.type
_entity.pdbx_description
1 polymer ?
#
loop_
_entity_poly.entity_id
_entity_poly.type
_entity_poly.pdbx_seq_one_letter_code
_entity_poly.pdbx_strand_id
1 'polypeptide(L)'
;MTTTQTRGASAVLVDAAREWRSSLTGLISALLVFESITGFAIYLLPFSEFNQFGVILHTLIGILMLLPVVWFMVRHWLVRGKGNLSHYQLLGYVSLAFLAVCTVSGLVLTWQGIVGPRINYNWDVIHLLTGIGLVLFLVIHLATVIVRKVNTDSSPGSLLHARRRFYLYSTLGSGVLLAVCGLWATLYQEPPAISGFSDDYNWRFGEDRPFAPSLARLDNSAWHDAFQQQVLKVIGNEKQAAYFAALE
;
A
#
# COMPACT_ATOMS: atom_id res chain seq x y z
N MET A 1 -29.54 -44.19 -42.39
CA MET A 1 -28.38 -43.70 -41.61
C MET A 1 -28.78 -42.39 -40.96
N THR A 2 -29.16 -42.47 -39.69
CA THR A 2 -29.67 -41.33 -38.91
C THR A 2 -28.47 -40.72 -38.19
N THR A 3 -28.03 -39.54 -38.62
CA THR A 3 -26.92 -38.81 -38.00
C THR A 3 -27.35 -38.32 -36.63
N THR A 4 -26.84 -38.99 -35.60
CA THR A 4 -26.97 -38.58 -34.20
C THR A 4 -26.26 -37.23 -34.02
N GLN A 5 -27.03 -36.14 -34.02
CA GLN A 5 -26.57 -34.84 -33.54
C GLN A 5 -26.21 -34.98 -32.06
N THR A 6 -24.93 -35.14 -31.78
CA THR A 6 -24.38 -34.96 -30.44
C THR A 6 -24.65 -33.53 -30.03
N ARG A 7 -25.62 -33.33 -29.12
CA ARG A 7 -25.83 -32.07 -28.41
C ARG A 7 -24.54 -31.73 -27.66
N GLY A 8 -23.68 -30.95 -28.30
CA GLY A 8 -22.55 -30.33 -27.64
C GLY A 8 -23.08 -29.57 -26.43
N ALA A 9 -22.52 -29.86 -25.25
CA ALA A 9 -22.85 -29.16 -24.02
C ALA A 9 -22.82 -27.66 -24.29
N SER A 10 -23.97 -27.00 -24.17
CA SER A 10 -24.08 -25.56 -24.40
C SER A 10 -23.12 -24.88 -23.42
N ALA A 11 -22.01 -24.34 -23.93
CA ALA A 11 -21.18 -23.44 -23.14
C ALA A 11 -22.12 -22.35 -22.62
N VAL A 12 -22.29 -22.27 -21.30
CA VAL A 12 -23.13 -21.24 -20.68
C VAL A 12 -22.59 -19.90 -21.17
N LEU A 13 -23.37 -19.25 -22.04
CA LEU A 13 -23.02 -17.94 -22.58
C LEU A 13 -23.01 -16.96 -21.41
N VAL A 14 -21.82 -16.49 -21.06
CA VAL A 14 -21.67 -15.51 -19.98
C VAL A 14 -22.24 -14.17 -20.46
N ASP A 15 -23.33 -13.72 -19.83
CA ASP A 15 -23.92 -12.39 -20.06
C ASP A 15 -22.97 -11.29 -19.59
N ALA A 16 -22.16 -10.78 -20.51
CA ALA A 16 -21.19 -9.73 -20.21
C ALA A 16 -21.87 -8.43 -19.74
N ALA A 17 -23.02 -8.06 -20.28
CA ALA A 17 -23.70 -6.82 -19.89
C ALA A 17 -24.20 -6.88 -18.43
N ARG A 18 -24.64 -8.05 -17.96
CA ARG A 18 -24.94 -8.27 -16.53
C ARG A 18 -23.70 -8.15 -15.65
N GLU A 19 -22.57 -8.71 -16.08
CA GLU A 19 -21.31 -8.66 -15.32
C GLU A 19 -20.78 -7.23 -15.16
N TRP A 20 -20.85 -6.42 -16.23
CA TRP A 20 -20.45 -5.00 -16.21
C TRP A 20 -21.41 -4.12 -15.39
N ARG A 21 -22.70 -4.47 -15.29
CA ARG A 21 -23.67 -3.74 -14.46
C ARG A 21 -23.65 -4.13 -12.98
N SER A 22 -22.91 -5.18 -12.62
CA SER A 22 -22.84 -5.69 -11.26
C SER A 22 -22.36 -4.60 -10.29
N SER A 23 -23.13 -4.34 -9.25
CA SER A 23 -22.76 -3.41 -8.18
C SER A 23 -21.47 -3.84 -7.49
N LEU A 24 -21.27 -5.15 -7.30
CA LEU A 24 -20.04 -5.68 -6.75
C LEU A 24 -18.82 -5.33 -7.62
N THR A 25 -18.94 -5.42 -8.94
CA THR A 25 -17.82 -5.08 -9.85
C THR A 25 -17.49 -3.59 -9.75
N GLY A 26 -18.52 -2.73 -9.75
CA GLY A 26 -18.33 -1.28 -9.58
C GLY A 26 -17.73 -0.91 -8.22
N LEU A 27 -18.19 -1.55 -7.13
CA LEU A 27 -17.68 -1.34 -5.77
C LEU A 27 -16.20 -1.73 -5.68
N ILE A 28 -15.85 -2.94 -6.12
CA ILE A 28 -14.46 -3.41 -6.08
C ILE A 28 -13.55 -2.51 -6.92
N SER A 29 -14.00 -2.07 -8.09
CA SER A 29 -13.23 -1.13 -8.89
C SER A 29 -13.10 0.25 -8.25
N ALA A 30 -14.13 0.77 -7.59
CA ALA A 30 -14.02 2.02 -6.82
C ALA A 30 -12.96 1.90 -5.70
N LEU A 31 -13.01 0.81 -4.93
CA LEU A 31 -12.08 0.55 -3.83
C LEU A 31 -10.65 0.37 -4.35
N LEU A 32 -10.44 -0.47 -5.37
CA LEU A 32 -9.11 -0.65 -5.96
C LEU A 32 -8.55 0.64 -6.57
N VAL A 33 -9.38 1.48 -7.20
CA VAL A 33 -8.93 2.79 -7.71
C VAL A 33 -8.54 3.71 -6.55
N PHE A 34 -9.33 3.76 -5.49
CA PHE A 34 -9.00 4.53 -4.30
C PHE A 34 -7.68 4.07 -3.66
N GLU A 35 -7.52 2.77 -3.41
CA GLU A 35 -6.29 2.18 -2.85
C GLU A 35 -5.08 2.45 -3.75
N SER A 36 -5.25 2.36 -5.06
CA SER A 36 -4.17 2.64 -6.01
C SER A 36 -3.75 4.11 -5.97
N ILE A 37 -4.71 5.04 -6.03
CA ILE A 37 -4.43 6.48 -6.02
C ILE A 37 -3.78 6.89 -4.70
N THR A 38 -4.31 6.41 -3.57
CA THR A 38 -3.75 6.72 -2.25
C THR A 38 -2.39 6.06 -2.05
N GLY A 39 -2.17 4.82 -2.50
CA GLY A 39 -0.86 4.18 -2.46
C GLY A 39 0.20 4.95 -3.26
N PHE A 40 -0.15 5.43 -4.47
CA PHE A 40 0.73 6.31 -5.24
C PHE A 40 0.94 7.67 -4.59
N ALA A 41 -0.09 8.25 -3.98
CA ALA A 41 0.02 9.52 -3.26
C ALA A 41 0.98 9.40 -2.07
N ILE A 42 0.90 8.32 -1.30
CA ILE A 42 1.80 8.02 -0.18
C ILE A 42 3.26 7.94 -0.64
N TYR A 43 3.50 7.33 -1.80
CA TYR A 43 4.83 7.18 -2.36
C TYR A 43 5.39 8.47 -3.01
N LEU A 44 4.57 9.21 -3.75
CA LEU A 44 5.03 10.30 -4.62
C LEU A 44 4.87 11.70 -4.02
N LEU A 45 3.92 11.91 -3.12
CA LEU A 45 3.65 13.22 -2.54
C LEU A 45 4.48 13.45 -1.28
N PRO A 46 4.87 14.71 -1.00
CA PRO A 46 5.56 15.04 0.23
C PRO A 46 4.66 14.83 1.46
N PHE A 47 5.30 14.83 2.63
CA PHE A 47 4.61 14.82 3.90
C PHE A 47 3.64 16.01 4.00
N SER A 48 2.37 15.71 4.26
CA SER A 48 1.26 16.66 4.38
C SER A 48 0.12 16.01 5.18
N GLU A 49 -0.80 16.79 5.73
CA GLU A 49 -1.98 16.31 6.44
C GLU A 49 -2.81 15.40 5.55
N PHE A 50 -2.99 15.78 4.28
CA PHE A 50 -3.66 14.94 3.28
C PHE A 50 -3.03 13.56 3.17
N ASN A 51 -1.70 13.48 3.13
CA ASN A 51 -1.01 12.20 3.02
C ASN A 51 -1.09 11.39 4.32
N GLN A 52 -1.01 12.05 5.48
CA GLN A 52 -1.18 11.40 6.79
C GLN A 52 -2.56 10.74 6.93
N PHE A 53 -3.64 11.48 6.65
CA PHE A 53 -4.99 10.92 6.62
C PHE A 53 -5.17 9.91 5.50
N GLY A 54 -4.50 10.12 4.36
CA GLY A 54 -4.44 9.18 3.25
C GLY A 54 -3.92 7.81 3.66
N VAL A 55 -2.80 7.73 4.39
CA VAL A 55 -2.25 6.47 4.93
C VAL A 55 -3.27 5.76 5.82
N ILE A 56 -3.94 6.50 6.72
CA ILE A 56 -4.94 5.92 7.63
C ILE A 56 -6.10 5.33 6.84
N LEU A 57 -6.67 6.10 5.91
CA LEU A 57 -7.81 5.66 5.12
C LEU A 57 -7.45 4.53 4.14
N HIS A 58 -6.28 4.58 3.50
CA HIS A 58 -5.74 3.47 2.69
C HIS A 58 -5.66 2.18 3.51
N THR A 59 -5.12 2.25 4.72
CA THR A 59 -5.02 1.08 5.60
C THR A 59 -6.41 0.54 6.01
N LEU A 60 -7.31 1.42 6.46
CA LEU A 60 -8.65 1.02 6.92
C LEU A 60 -9.50 0.46 5.77
N ILE A 61 -9.53 1.14 4.63
CA ILE A 61 -10.29 0.70 3.45
C ILE A 61 -9.68 -0.58 2.87
N GLY A 62 -8.35 -0.69 2.80
CA GLY A 62 -7.63 -1.90 2.43
C GLY A 62 -8.05 -3.11 3.28
N ILE A 63 -8.14 -2.97 4.60
CA ILE A 63 -8.63 -4.03 5.50
C ILE A 63 -10.12 -4.33 5.25
N LEU A 64 -10.97 -3.30 5.21
CA LEU A 64 -12.40 -3.47 5.03
C LEU A 64 -12.75 -4.12 3.69
N MET A 65 -11.96 -3.88 2.64
CA MET A 65 -12.21 -4.42 1.32
C MET A 65 -11.80 -5.88 1.15
N LEU A 66 -11.06 -6.49 2.09
CA LEU A 66 -10.61 -7.88 1.98
C LEU A 66 -11.76 -8.85 1.73
N LEU A 67 -12.83 -8.76 2.53
CA LEU A 67 -14.00 -9.63 2.41
C LEU A 67 -14.68 -9.49 1.03
N PRO A 68 -15.11 -8.28 0.59
CA PRO A 68 -15.76 -8.16 -0.71
C PRO A 68 -14.82 -8.47 -1.88
N VAL A 69 -13.51 -8.19 -1.78
CA VAL A 69 -12.52 -8.55 -2.81
C VAL A 69 -12.39 -10.06 -2.94
N VAL A 70 -12.23 -10.79 -1.84
CA VAL A 70 -12.16 -12.27 -1.85
C VAL A 70 -13.43 -12.84 -2.47
N TRP A 71 -14.60 -12.35 -2.05
CA TRP A 71 -15.87 -12.78 -2.63
C TRP A 71 -15.94 -12.51 -4.14
N PHE A 72 -15.54 -11.32 -4.59
CA PHE A 72 -15.48 -11.00 -6.00
C PHE A 72 -14.52 -11.91 -6.76
N MET A 73 -13.33 -12.21 -6.22
CA MET A 73 -12.34 -13.06 -6.87
C MET A 73 -12.85 -14.50 -7.02
N VAL A 74 -13.46 -15.06 -5.98
CA VAL A 74 -14.10 -16.40 -6.05
C VAL A 74 -15.19 -16.40 -7.12
N ARG A 75 -16.09 -15.42 -7.11
CA ARG A 75 -17.17 -15.34 -8.09
C ARG A 75 -16.64 -15.14 -9.51
N HIS A 76 -15.64 -14.30 -9.69
CA HIS A 76 -14.99 -14.06 -10.97
C HIS A 76 -14.33 -15.33 -11.50
N TRP A 77 -13.62 -16.06 -10.64
CA TRP A 77 -13.00 -17.34 -10.95
C TRP A 77 -14.01 -18.40 -11.38
N LEU A 78 -15.11 -18.55 -10.63
CA LEU A 78 -16.16 -19.53 -10.96
C LEU A 78 -16.82 -19.27 -12.33
N VAL A 79 -16.95 -18.00 -12.71
CA VAL A 79 -17.56 -17.58 -13.98
C VAL A 79 -16.56 -17.60 -15.14
N ARG A 80 -15.29 -17.27 -14.92
CA ARG A 80 -14.29 -17.02 -15.98
C ARG A 80 -13.09 -17.97 -16.01
N GLY A 81 -12.95 -18.84 -15.01
CA GLY A 81 -11.83 -19.78 -14.88
C GLY A 81 -11.94 -21.04 -15.74
N LYS A 82 -13.06 -21.25 -16.45
CA LYS A 82 -13.28 -22.41 -17.32
C LYS A 82 -12.81 -22.13 -18.76
N GLY A 83 -12.42 -23.18 -19.48
CA GLY A 83 -12.03 -23.13 -20.90
C GLY A 83 -10.51 -23.11 -21.12
N ASN A 84 -10.10 -22.91 -22.38
CA ASN A 84 -8.68 -22.88 -22.76
C ASN A 84 -8.01 -21.58 -22.30
N LEU A 85 -6.79 -21.68 -21.77
CA LEU A 85 -6.00 -20.53 -21.33
C LEU A 85 -5.78 -19.54 -22.48
N SER A 86 -6.38 -18.36 -22.35
CA SER A 86 -6.19 -17.23 -23.26
C SER A 86 -5.25 -16.18 -22.67
N HIS A 87 -4.68 -15.31 -23.51
CA HIS A 87 -3.81 -14.23 -23.04
C HIS A 87 -4.53 -13.28 -22.07
N TYR A 88 -5.85 -13.10 -22.20
CA TYR A 88 -6.66 -12.30 -21.27
C TYR A 88 -6.81 -12.95 -19.91
N GLN A 89 -6.98 -14.28 -19.86
CA GLN A 89 -7.00 -15.03 -18.60
C GLN A 89 -5.62 -15.01 -17.94
N LEU A 90 -4.54 -15.13 -18.72
CA LEU A 90 -3.17 -14.98 -18.20
C LEU A 90 -2.97 -13.62 -17.53
N LEU A 91 -3.38 -12.51 -18.17
CA LEU A 91 -3.32 -11.18 -17.57
C LEU A 91 -4.15 -11.09 -16.27
N GLY A 92 -5.31 -11.74 -16.23
CA GLY A 92 -6.14 -11.83 -15.03
C GLY A 92 -5.45 -12.59 -13.90
N TYR A 93 -4.78 -13.71 -14.19
CA TYR A 93 -4.02 -14.48 -13.21
C TYR A 93 -2.79 -13.75 -12.69
N VAL A 94 -2.06 -13.06 -13.57
CA VAL A 94 -0.94 -12.21 -13.16
C VAL A 94 -1.42 -11.07 -12.24
N SER A 95 -2.53 -10.42 -12.60
CA SER A 95 -3.16 -9.38 -11.75
C SER A 95 -3.59 -9.95 -10.39
N LEU A 96 -4.18 -11.14 -10.35
CA LEU A 96 -4.58 -11.82 -9.12
C LEU A 96 -3.36 -12.16 -8.24
N ALA A 97 -2.26 -12.61 -8.84
CA ALA A 97 -1.02 -12.88 -8.11
C ALA A 97 -0.45 -11.61 -7.47
N PHE A 98 -0.38 -10.50 -8.22
CA PHE A 98 0.03 -9.22 -7.68
C PHE A 98 -0.90 -8.74 -6.56
N LEU A 99 -2.21 -8.85 -6.73
CA LEU A 99 -3.19 -8.52 -5.70
C LEU A 99 -2.96 -9.34 -4.42
N ALA A 100 -2.72 -10.66 -4.55
CA ALA A 100 -2.49 -11.53 -3.41
C ALA A 100 -1.22 -11.14 -2.64
N VAL A 101 -0.09 -10.92 -3.35
CA VAL A 101 1.17 -10.53 -2.70
C VAL A 101 1.08 -9.12 -2.10
N CYS A 102 0.43 -8.19 -2.80
CA CYS A 102 0.17 -6.83 -2.30
C CYS A 102 -0.70 -6.86 -1.04
N THR A 103 -1.75 -7.69 -1.02
CA THR A 103 -2.62 -7.88 0.15
C THR A 103 -1.84 -8.44 1.34
N VAL A 104 -1.06 -9.49 1.14
CA VAL A 104 -0.27 -10.11 2.21
C VAL A 104 0.78 -9.14 2.77
N SER A 105 1.53 -8.48 1.89
CA SER A 105 2.52 -7.47 2.32
C SER A 105 1.88 -6.28 3.04
N GLY A 106 0.72 -5.81 2.58
CA GLY A 106 -0.03 -4.73 3.24
C GLY A 106 -0.53 -5.12 4.63
N LEU A 107 -0.99 -6.37 4.81
CA LEU A 107 -1.36 -6.91 6.12
C LEU A 107 -0.15 -7.00 7.07
N VAL A 108 1.03 -7.40 6.56
CA VAL A 108 2.26 -7.43 7.35
C VAL A 108 2.67 -6.02 7.77
N LEU A 109 2.61 -5.04 6.87
CA LEU A 109 2.91 -3.63 7.17
C LEU A 109 1.92 -3.05 8.17
N THR A 110 0.63 -3.33 8.01
CA THR A 110 -0.43 -2.94 8.95
C THR A 110 -0.12 -3.49 10.34
N TRP A 111 0.19 -4.79 10.44
CA TRP A 111 0.56 -5.40 11.71
C TRP A 111 1.78 -4.72 12.33
N GLN A 112 2.86 -4.52 11.57
CA GLN A 112 4.08 -3.85 12.03
C GLN A 112 3.82 -2.41 12.47
N GLY A 113 2.92 -1.69 11.79
CA GLY A 113 2.53 -0.32 12.16
C GLY A 113 1.71 -0.25 13.46
N ILE A 114 0.98 -1.32 13.80
CA ILE A 114 0.20 -1.40 15.05
C ILE A 114 1.09 -1.78 16.24
N VAL A 115 1.98 -2.78 16.08
CA VAL A 115 2.73 -3.36 17.21
C VAL A 115 4.19 -2.92 17.31
N GLY A 116 4.75 -2.39 16.23
CA GLY A 116 6.18 -2.13 16.11
C GLY A 116 6.52 -0.64 16.11
N PRO A 117 7.75 -0.28 16.50
CA PRO A 117 8.23 1.11 16.42
C PRO A 117 8.59 1.54 14.99
N ARG A 118 8.71 0.58 14.06
CA ARG A 118 9.04 0.81 12.65
C ARG A 118 8.57 -0.36 11.78
N ILE A 119 8.22 -0.07 10.53
CA ILE A 119 7.98 -1.07 9.50
C ILE A 119 9.30 -1.63 8.95
N ASN A 120 9.24 -2.83 8.39
CA ASN A 120 10.37 -3.45 7.73
C ASN A 120 10.43 -3.02 6.26
N TYR A 121 11.58 -2.49 5.85
CA TYR A 121 11.81 -1.97 4.51
C TYR A 121 11.57 -2.98 3.38
N ASN A 122 11.89 -4.26 3.58
CA ASN A 122 11.67 -5.27 2.53
C ASN A 122 10.17 -5.48 2.27
N TRP A 123 9.36 -5.50 3.32
CA TRP A 123 7.90 -5.62 3.19
C TRP A 123 7.29 -4.38 2.54
N ASP A 124 7.82 -3.20 2.85
CA ASP A 124 7.42 -1.93 2.23
C ASP A 124 7.70 -1.93 0.72
N VAL A 125 8.93 -2.28 0.32
CA VAL A 125 9.31 -2.40 -1.10
C VAL A 125 8.47 -3.46 -1.83
N ILE A 126 8.22 -4.62 -1.21
CA ILE A 126 7.36 -5.66 -1.79
C ILE A 126 5.96 -5.11 -2.02
N HIS A 127 5.37 -4.44 -1.04
CA HIS A 127 4.03 -3.86 -1.14
C HIS A 127 3.97 -2.82 -2.26
N LEU A 128 4.93 -1.90 -2.30
CA LEU A 128 5.04 -0.87 -3.33
C LEU A 128 5.13 -1.48 -4.74
N LEU A 129 6.11 -2.36 -4.97
CA LEU A 129 6.36 -2.94 -6.30
C LEU A 129 5.19 -3.81 -6.76
N THR A 130 4.56 -4.55 -5.85
CA THR A 130 3.40 -5.38 -6.19
C THR A 130 2.12 -4.57 -6.39
N GLY A 131 1.96 -3.43 -5.69
CA GLY A 131 0.90 -2.45 -5.98
C GLY A 131 1.05 -1.82 -7.36
N ILE A 132 2.26 -1.40 -7.74
CA ILE A 132 2.56 -0.90 -9.10
C ILE A 132 2.26 -1.98 -10.15
N GLY A 133 2.74 -3.20 -9.92
CA GLY A 133 2.49 -4.35 -10.80
C GLY A 133 1.00 -4.65 -10.95
N LEU A 134 0.25 -4.64 -9.84
CA LEU A 134 -1.21 -4.81 -9.85
C LEU A 134 -1.87 -3.78 -10.75
N VAL A 135 -1.61 -2.49 -10.55
CA VAL A 135 -2.24 -1.41 -11.35
C VAL A 135 -1.93 -1.60 -12.83
N LEU A 136 -0.66 -1.84 -13.18
CA LEU A 136 -0.24 -2.02 -14.57
C LEU A 136 -0.98 -3.20 -15.24
N PHE A 137 -0.92 -4.39 -14.65
CA PHE A 137 -1.53 -5.58 -15.24
C PHE A 137 -3.05 -5.53 -15.21
N LEU A 138 -3.65 -4.95 -14.18
CA LEU A 138 -5.10 -4.76 -14.09
C LEU A 138 -5.60 -3.81 -15.18
N VAL A 139 -4.93 -2.67 -15.40
CA VAL A 139 -5.29 -1.73 -16.48
C VAL A 139 -5.19 -2.40 -17.85
N ILE A 140 -4.10 -3.13 -18.12
CA ILE A 140 -3.93 -3.86 -19.38
C ILE A 140 -5.02 -4.95 -19.52
N HIS A 141 -5.32 -5.69 -18.45
CA HIS A 141 -6.39 -6.68 -18.44
C HIS A 141 -7.76 -6.06 -18.76
N LEU A 142 -8.13 -4.95 -18.10
CA LEU A 142 -9.40 -4.27 -18.39
C LEU A 142 -9.44 -3.73 -19.83
N ALA A 143 -8.38 -3.04 -20.27
CA ALA A 143 -8.30 -2.46 -21.61
C ALA A 143 -8.50 -3.53 -22.69
N THR A 144 -7.81 -4.66 -22.56
CA THR A 144 -7.92 -5.77 -23.52
C THR A 144 -9.31 -6.41 -23.55
N VAL A 145 -9.97 -6.57 -22.39
CA VAL A 145 -11.35 -7.06 -22.30
C VAL A 145 -12.35 -6.05 -22.89
N ILE A 146 -12.13 -4.75 -22.66
CA ILE A 146 -12.97 -3.67 -23.19
C ILE A 146 -12.89 -3.65 -24.72
N VAL A 147 -11.69 -3.55 -25.28
CA VAL A 147 -11.46 -3.43 -26.74
C VAL A 147 -12.00 -4.65 -27.48
N ARG A 148 -11.69 -5.87 -27.04
CA ARG A 148 -12.14 -7.09 -27.74
C ARG A 148 -13.65 -7.19 -27.83
N LYS A 149 -14.36 -6.96 -26.72
CA LYS A 149 -15.81 -7.15 -26.68
C LYS A 149 -16.62 -6.08 -27.43
N VAL A 150 -16.04 -4.90 -27.70
CA VAL A 150 -16.67 -3.93 -28.63
C VAL A 150 -16.81 -4.53 -30.02
N ASN A 151 -15.87 -5.39 -30.42
CA ASN A 151 -15.77 -5.88 -31.79
C ASN A 151 -16.52 -7.20 -32.04
N THR A 152 -17.21 -7.77 -31.04
CA THR A 152 -17.81 -9.12 -31.16
C THR A 152 -19.26 -9.22 -30.68
N ASP A 153 -19.76 -8.30 -29.83
CA ASP A 153 -21.11 -8.43 -29.27
C ASP A 153 -22.19 -7.83 -30.20
N SER A 154 -23.22 -8.63 -30.50
CA SER A 154 -24.31 -8.30 -31.46
C SER A 154 -25.34 -7.27 -30.95
N SER A 155 -25.19 -6.78 -29.71
CA SER A 155 -26.04 -5.75 -29.07
C SER A 155 -25.17 -4.66 -28.43
N PRO A 156 -24.57 -3.75 -29.23
CA PRO A 156 -23.61 -2.76 -28.73
C PRO A 156 -24.20 -1.79 -27.68
N GLY A 157 -25.50 -1.50 -27.74
CA GLY A 157 -26.16 -0.54 -26.84
C GLY A 157 -26.21 -0.99 -25.37
N SER A 158 -26.58 -2.25 -25.11
CA SER A 158 -26.72 -2.76 -23.73
C SER A 158 -25.37 -2.84 -23.01
N LEU A 159 -24.32 -3.23 -23.72
CA LEU A 159 -22.95 -3.30 -23.20
C LEU A 159 -22.36 -1.91 -22.94
N LEU A 160 -22.64 -0.93 -23.82
CA LEU A 160 -22.18 0.44 -23.62
C LEU A 160 -22.79 1.08 -22.36
N HIS A 161 -24.10 0.93 -22.16
CA HIS A 161 -24.75 1.41 -20.94
C HIS A 161 -24.21 0.72 -19.67
N ALA A 162 -23.96 -0.59 -19.75
CA ALA A 162 -23.36 -1.35 -18.66
C ALA A 162 -21.98 -0.80 -18.25
N ARG A 163 -21.11 -0.55 -19.24
CA ARG A 163 -19.77 0.01 -19.00
C ARG A 163 -19.81 1.44 -18.48
N ARG A 164 -20.70 2.29 -19.01
CA ARG A 164 -20.89 3.66 -18.48
C ARG A 164 -21.24 3.64 -17.00
N ARG A 165 -22.14 2.74 -16.58
CA ARG A 165 -22.48 2.56 -15.17
C ARG A 165 -21.29 2.10 -14.34
N PHE A 166 -20.51 1.14 -14.85
CA PHE A 166 -19.28 0.69 -14.22
C PHE A 166 -18.28 1.84 -14.00
N TYR A 167 -17.99 2.63 -15.04
CA TYR A 167 -17.08 3.76 -14.92
C TYR A 167 -17.60 4.80 -13.93
N LEU A 168 -18.89 5.15 -14.01
CA LEU A 168 -19.52 6.11 -13.10
C LEU A 168 -19.41 5.67 -11.64
N TYR A 169 -19.69 4.40 -11.34
CA TYR A 169 -19.58 3.89 -9.97
C TYR A 169 -18.13 3.83 -9.48
N SER A 170 -17.21 3.43 -10.36
CA SER A 170 -15.79 3.36 -10.01
C SER A 170 -15.24 4.75 -9.70
N THR A 171 -15.51 5.74 -10.57
CA THR A 171 -14.99 7.11 -10.42
C THR A 171 -15.67 7.89 -9.31
N LEU A 172 -17.00 7.84 -9.20
CA LEU A 172 -17.71 8.50 -8.11
C LEU A 172 -17.39 7.85 -6.77
N GLY A 173 -17.35 6.52 -6.70
CA GLY A 173 -17.02 5.80 -5.48
C GLY A 173 -15.62 6.13 -4.96
N SER A 174 -14.61 6.08 -5.83
CA SER A 174 -13.25 6.47 -5.45
C SER A 174 -13.14 7.97 -5.15
N GLY A 175 -13.84 8.80 -5.91
CA GLY A 175 -13.87 10.26 -5.72
C GLY A 175 -14.46 10.68 -4.38
N VAL A 176 -15.52 10.00 -3.91
CA VAL A 176 -16.08 10.23 -2.58
C VAL A 176 -15.07 9.92 -1.49
N LEU A 177 -14.36 8.79 -1.58
CA LEU A 177 -13.33 8.44 -0.59
C LEU A 177 -12.16 9.42 -0.58
N LEU A 178 -11.70 9.88 -1.75
CA LEU A 178 -10.68 10.93 -1.85
C LEU A 178 -11.18 12.27 -1.30
N ALA A 179 -12.45 12.61 -1.52
CA ALA A 179 -13.06 13.81 -0.95
C ALA A 179 -13.12 13.73 0.59
N VAL A 180 -13.34 12.55 1.16
CA VAL A 180 -13.24 12.33 2.61
C VAL A 180 -11.82 12.58 3.11
N CYS A 181 -10.78 12.10 2.42
CA CYS A 181 -9.39 12.42 2.78
C CYS A 181 -9.14 13.94 2.77
N GLY A 182 -9.59 14.62 1.70
CA GLY A 182 -9.45 16.07 1.57
C GLY A 182 -10.21 16.83 2.65
N LEU A 183 -11.43 16.40 2.97
CA LEU A 183 -12.26 17.02 4.02
C LEU A 183 -11.63 16.85 5.40
N TRP A 184 -11.08 15.68 5.72
CA TRP A 184 -10.34 15.50 6.98
C TRP A 184 -9.11 16.38 7.05
N ALA A 185 -8.34 16.48 5.97
CA ALA A 185 -7.17 17.35 5.91
C ALA A 185 -7.54 18.83 6.12
N THR A 186 -8.67 19.31 5.57
CA THR A 186 -9.09 20.72 5.72
C THR A 186 -9.77 21.02 7.05
N LEU A 187 -10.42 20.03 7.67
CA LEU A 187 -11.06 20.19 8.98
C LEU A 187 -10.08 19.95 10.15
N TYR A 188 -8.93 19.33 9.90
CA TYR A 188 -7.92 19.11 10.92
C TYR A 188 -7.36 20.44 11.42
N GLN A 189 -7.39 20.61 12.74
CA GLN A 189 -6.76 21.71 13.43
C GLN A 189 -5.56 21.13 14.18
N GLU A 190 -4.37 21.60 13.83
CA GLU A 190 -3.16 21.22 14.53
C GLU A 190 -3.33 21.59 16.02
N PRO A 191 -3.11 20.65 16.95
CA PRO A 191 -3.06 20.98 18.37
C PRO A 191 -2.03 22.09 18.58
N PRO A 192 -2.32 23.09 19.44
CA PRO A 192 -1.35 24.12 19.73
C PRO A 192 -0.05 23.46 20.19
N ALA A 193 1.07 23.84 19.57
CA ALA A 193 2.38 23.37 19.97
C ALA A 193 2.55 23.70 21.46
N ILE A 194 2.66 22.68 22.31
CA ILE A 194 2.99 22.85 23.72
C ILE A 194 4.48 23.19 23.77
N SER A 195 4.80 24.46 23.49
CA SER A 195 6.16 24.99 23.60
C SER A 195 6.39 25.48 25.03
N GLY A 196 6.41 24.57 25.99
CA GLY A 196 6.62 24.92 27.38
C GLY A 196 6.25 23.80 28.34
N PHE A 197 6.88 23.79 29.50
CA PHE A 197 6.41 22.99 30.61
C PHE A 197 5.27 23.74 31.31
N SER A 198 4.38 23.02 31.99
CA SER A 198 3.34 23.63 32.80
C SER A 198 3.94 24.43 33.96
N ASP A 199 3.19 25.39 34.52
CA ASP A 199 3.65 26.21 35.65
C ASP A 199 3.96 25.38 36.91
N ASP A 200 3.40 24.17 37.00
CA ASP A 200 3.64 23.19 38.07
C ASP A 200 4.74 22.18 37.74
N TYR A 201 5.46 22.35 36.63
CA TYR A 201 6.54 21.46 36.27
C TYR A 201 7.68 21.53 37.29
N ASN A 202 8.07 20.36 37.79
CA ASN A 202 9.12 20.25 38.79
C ASN A 202 10.51 20.31 38.14
N TRP A 203 11.11 21.49 38.19
CA TRP A 203 12.51 21.73 37.84
C TRP A 203 13.46 21.21 38.91
N ARG A 204 13.56 19.87 39.04
CA ARG A 204 14.37 19.19 40.06
C ARG A 204 15.80 19.72 40.18
N PHE A 205 16.36 20.28 39.11
CA PHE A 205 17.73 20.78 39.04
C PHE A 205 17.83 22.26 38.62
N GLY A 206 16.71 22.99 38.60
CA GLY A 206 16.61 24.38 38.14
C GLY A 206 16.10 24.51 36.71
N GLU A 207 15.40 25.62 36.44
CA GLU A 207 14.88 25.99 35.11
C GLU A 207 16.00 26.15 34.07
N ASP A 208 17.19 26.57 34.51
CA ASP A 208 18.38 26.72 33.69
C ASP A 208 19.04 25.37 33.35
N ARG A 209 18.58 24.26 33.97
CA ARG A 209 19.21 22.94 33.87
C ARG A 209 18.18 21.79 33.78
N PRO A 210 17.26 21.81 32.79
CA PRO A 210 16.21 20.79 32.62
C PRO A 210 16.69 19.34 32.65
N PHE A 211 17.93 19.11 32.22
CA PHE A 211 18.51 17.79 32.01
C PHE A 211 19.67 17.48 32.96
N ALA A 212 19.93 18.31 33.97
CA ALA A 212 21.00 18.05 34.93
C ALA A 212 20.58 17.01 35.99
N PRO A 213 21.56 16.40 36.70
CA PRO A 213 22.81 16.01 36.09
C PRO A 213 22.48 15.06 34.93
N SER A 214 22.99 15.31 33.74
CA SER A 214 22.83 14.35 32.65
C SER A 214 23.67 13.14 33.00
N LEU A 215 23.07 12.13 33.65
CA LEU A 215 23.71 10.85 33.89
C LEU A 215 23.90 10.05 32.60
N ALA A 216 23.49 10.61 31.46
CA ALA A 216 23.91 10.17 30.13
C ALA A 216 25.43 10.26 30.02
N ARG A 217 26.11 9.18 30.38
CA ARG A 217 27.51 8.95 30.02
C ARG A 217 27.50 8.36 28.62
N LEU A 218 28.11 9.05 27.67
CA LEU A 218 28.50 8.43 26.41
C LEU A 218 29.56 7.37 26.76
N ASP A 219 29.20 6.10 26.60
CA ASP A 219 30.20 5.03 26.59
C ASP A 219 30.99 5.14 25.28
N ASN A 220 32.10 5.87 25.34
CA ASN A 220 33.03 6.05 24.23
C ASN A 220 34.26 5.16 24.37
N SER A 221 34.25 4.16 25.28
CA SER A 221 35.38 3.26 25.53
C SER A 221 35.88 2.62 24.23
N ALA A 222 34.99 2.05 23.43
CA ALA A 222 35.35 1.41 22.17
C ALA A 222 36.01 2.37 21.15
N TRP A 223 35.55 3.63 21.09
CA TRP A 223 36.15 4.64 20.21
C TRP A 223 37.51 5.09 20.75
N HIS A 224 37.59 5.34 22.06
CA HIS A 224 38.80 5.77 22.73
C HIS A 224 39.90 4.70 22.61
N ASP A 225 39.57 3.43 22.87
CA ASP A 225 40.48 2.30 22.73
C ASP A 225 40.98 2.16 21.28
N ALA A 226 40.07 2.25 20.30
CA ALA A 226 40.44 2.16 18.89
C ALA A 226 41.36 3.31 18.45
N PHE A 227 41.04 4.53 18.85
CA PHE A 227 41.85 5.71 18.55
C PHE A 227 43.22 5.64 19.22
N GLN A 228 43.25 5.27 20.50
CA GLN A 228 44.48 5.09 21.27
C GLN A 228 45.39 4.04 20.64
N GLN A 229 44.85 2.90 20.19
CA GLN A 229 45.62 1.90 19.45
C GLN A 229 46.19 2.43 18.13
N GLN A 230 45.47 3.30 17.42
CA GLN A 230 45.99 3.93 16.20
C GLN A 230 47.12 4.93 16.52
N VAL A 231 46.96 5.74 17.56
CA VAL A 231 48.01 6.68 18.00
C VAL A 231 49.27 5.92 18.40
N LEU A 232 49.14 4.85 19.20
CA LEU A 232 50.27 4.02 19.65
C LEU A 232 51.03 3.38 18.47
N LYS A 233 50.34 3.03 17.37
CA LYS A 233 50.98 2.55 16.13
C LYS A 233 51.78 3.63 15.40
N VAL A 234 51.33 4.89 15.44
CA VAL A 234 51.98 6.00 14.75
C VAL A 234 53.18 6.54 15.53
N ILE A 235 53.07 6.64 16.85
CA ILE A 235 54.10 7.30 17.68
C ILE A 235 55.31 6.41 17.99
N GLY A 236 55.20 5.10 17.75
CA GLY A 236 56.28 4.13 18.02
C GLY A 236 56.46 3.84 19.52
N ASN A 237 57.20 2.77 19.83
CA ASN A 237 57.34 2.26 21.20
C ASN A 237 58.05 3.26 22.12
N GLU A 238 58.99 4.04 21.60
CA GLU A 238 59.77 5.01 22.37
C GLU A 238 58.95 6.18 22.96
N LYS A 239 57.78 6.49 22.40
CA LYS A 239 56.92 7.61 22.86
C LYS A 239 55.69 7.18 23.65
N GLN A 240 55.43 5.87 23.79
CA GLN A 240 54.22 5.38 24.45
C GLN A 240 54.17 5.76 25.94
N ALA A 241 55.30 5.65 26.65
CA ALA A 241 55.36 6.02 28.07
C ALA A 241 54.99 7.48 28.32
N ALA A 242 55.48 8.40 27.47
CA ALA A 242 55.13 9.81 27.56
C ALA A 242 53.66 10.08 27.18
N TYR A 243 53.11 9.32 26.23
CA TYR A 243 51.70 9.41 25.84
C TYR A 243 50.76 8.95 26.97
N PHE A 244 51.04 7.82 27.64
CA PHE A 244 50.24 7.37 28.78
C PHE A 244 50.31 8.34 29.97
N ALA A 245 51.48 8.90 30.26
CA ALA A 245 51.65 9.89 31.32
C ALA A 245 50.89 11.22 31.05
N ALA A 246 50.51 11.49 29.79
CA ALA A 246 49.74 12.68 29.42
C ALA A 246 48.22 12.47 29.47
N LEU A 247 47.75 11.23 29.70
CA LEU A 247 46.33 10.88 29.83
C LEU A 247 45.84 10.81 31.28
N GLU A 248 46.77 10.79 32.25
CA GLU A 248 46.50 10.87 33.70
C GLU A 248 46.35 12.33 34.15
#